data_AF-A0A1F3SLL3-F1
#
_entry.id   AF-A0A1F3SLL3-F1
#
_cell.length_a   1.000
_cell.length_b   1.000
_cell.length_c   1.000
_cell.angle_alpha   90.00
_cell.angle_beta   90.00
_cell.angle_gamma   90.00
#
_symmetry.space_group_name_H-M   'P 1'
#
loop_
_entity.id
_entity.type
_entity.pdbx_description
1 polymer ?
#
loop_
_entity_poly.entity_id
_entity_poly.type
_entity_poly.pdbx_seq_one_letter_code
_entity_poly.pdbx_strand_id
1 'polypeptide(L)' 'MDILVFILRYTPFWAIPMMLICAQFAYIFWLKSIRPVAYAMTSMGLFCLLLVVFYYWVGGPEKVGPFIQKLLH' A
#
# COMPACT_ATOMS: atom_id res chain seq x y z
N MET A 1 1.43 7.80 18.86
CA MET A 1 0.94 8.36 17.58
C MET A 1 2.06 8.43 16.53
N ASP A 2 3.34 8.38 16.92
CA ASP A 2 4.48 8.60 16.02
C ASP A 2 4.73 7.48 15.01
N ILE A 3 4.51 6.21 15.38
CA ILE A 3 4.72 5.07 14.47
C ILE A 3 3.76 5.10 13.27
N LEU A 4 2.49 5.44 13.50
CA LEU A 4 1.48 5.48 12.43
C LEU A 4 1.76 6.63 11.48
N VAL A 5 2.12 7.80 12.01
CA VAL A 5 2.52 8.95 11.20
C VAL A 5 3.78 8.63 10.40
N PHE A 6 4.76 7.94 10.99
CA PHE A 6 5.96 7.49 10.29
C PHE A 6 5.61 6.56 9.12
N ILE A 7 4.87 5.47 9.38
CA ILE A 7 4.50 4.48 8.35
C ILE A 7 3.76 5.16 7.19
N LEU A 8 2.82 6.06 7.49
CA LEU A 8 1.99 6.74 6.49
C LEU A 8 2.78 7.82 5.74
N ARG A 9 3.67 8.55 6.41
CA ARG A 9 4.57 9.53 5.76
C ARG A 9 5.52 8.85 4.76
N TYR A 10 5.97 7.64 5.08
CA TYR A 10 6.85 6.86 4.21
C TYR A 10 6.10 5.79 3.39
N THR A 11 4.79 5.96 3.17
CA THR A 11 3.97 5.06 2.33
C THR A 11 4.62 4.66 1.01
N PRO A 12 5.08 5.58 0.14
CA PRO A 12 5.63 5.18 -1.16
C PRO A 12 6.90 4.33 -1.04
N PHE A 13 7.68 4.51 0.05
CA PHE A 13 8.92 3.76 0.25
C PHE A 13 8.68 2.26 0.40
N TRP A 14 7.64 1.84 1.13
CA TRP A 14 7.35 0.43 1.35
C TRP A 14 6.23 -0.10 0.45
N ALA A 15 5.23 0.71 0.12
CA ALA A 15 4.08 0.27 -0.69
C ALA A 15 4.44 0.01 -2.15
N ILE A 16 5.32 0.81 -2.77
CA ILE A 16 5.72 0.62 -4.17
C ILE A 16 6.50 -0.70 -4.35
N PRO A 17 7.56 -0.99 -3.56
CA PRO A 17 8.24 -2.29 -3.65
C PRO A 17 7.30 -3.47 -3.35
N MET A 18 6.46 -3.35 -2.32
CA MET A 18 5.48 -4.40 -1.99
C MET A 18 4.51 -4.66 -3.13
N MET A 19 4.00 -3.61 -3.78
CA MET A 19 3.12 -3.73 -4.94
C MET A 19 3.79 -4.50 -6.09
N LEU A 20 5.05 -4.19 -6.40
CA LEU A 20 5.80 -4.88 -7.47
C LEU A 20 6.02 -6.36 -7.14
N ILE A 21 6.41 -6.66 -5.90
CA ILE A 21 6.60 -8.03 -5.41
C ILE A 21 5.28 -8.80 -5.48
N CYS A 22 4.20 -8.23 -4.95
CA CYS A 22 2.87 -8.84 -4.97
C CYS A 22 2.38 -9.07 -6.40
N ALA A 23 2.61 -8.15 -7.34
CA ALA A 23 2.26 -8.33 -8.74
C ALA A 23 3.00 -9.52 -9.38
N GLN A 24 4.30 -9.63 -9.13
CA GLN A 24 5.12 -10.73 -9.65
C GLN A 24 4.65 -12.09 -9.09
N PHE A 25 4.42 -12.19 -7.79
CA PHE A 25 3.95 -13.43 -7.17
C PHE A 25 2.51 -13.77 -7.54
N ALA A 26 1.62 -12.77 -7.64
CA ALA A 26 0.26 -12.96 -8.12
C ALA A 26 0.26 -13.60 -9.51
N TYR A 27 1.10 -13.11 -10.43
CA TYR A 27 1.25 -13.68 -11.76
C TYR A 27 1.74 -15.13 -11.73
N ILE A 28 2.79 -15.42 -10.95
CA ILE A 28 3.35 -16.78 -10.84
C ILE A 28 2.31 -17.77 -10.27
N PHE A 29 1.62 -17.41 -9.19
CA PHE A 29 0.63 -18.30 -8.56
C PHE A 29 -0.63 -18.45 -9.41
N TRP A 30 -0.99 -17.42 -10.17
CA TRP A 30 -2.05 -17.49 -11.16
C TRP A 30 -1.74 -18.53 -12.25
N LEU A 31 -0.53 -18.49 -12.81
CA LEU A 31 -0.05 -19.46 -13.81
C LEU A 31 0.00 -20.89 -13.26
N LYS A 32 0.43 -21.04 -12.00
CA LYS A 32 0.45 -22.35 -11.32
C LYS A 32 -0.94 -22.84 -10.90
N SER A 33 -2.01 -22.11 -11.23
CA SER A 33 -3.39 -22.41 -10.83
C SER A 33 -3.62 -22.51 -9.31
N ILE A 34 -2.71 -21.93 -8.51
CA ILE A 34 -2.86 -21.81 -7.04
C ILE A 34 -3.65 -20.54 -6.75
N ARG A 35 -4.94 -20.55 -7.13
CA ARG A 35 -5.83 -19.39 -7.14
C ARG A 35 -5.96 -18.68 -5.79
N PRO A 36 -6.10 -19.38 -4.64
CA PRO A 36 -6.23 -18.70 -3.35
C PRO A 36 -5.04 -17.79 -3.02
N VAL A 37 -3.82 -18.26 -3.31
CA VAL A 37 -2.59 -17.48 -3.06
C VAL A 37 -2.46 -16.34 -4.08
N ALA A 38 -2.83 -16.58 -5.34
CA ALA A 38 -2.85 -15.52 -6.35
C ALA A 38 -3.80 -14.38 -5.94
N TYR A 39 -5.02 -14.69 -5.46
CA TYR A 39 -5.96 -13.69 -4.99
C TYR A 39 -5.44 -12.92 -3.77
N ALA A 40 -4.79 -13.60 -2.83
CA ALA A 40 -4.18 -12.94 -1.66
C ALA A 40 -3.05 -11.97 -2.06
N MET A 41 -2.21 -12.34 -3.03
CA MET A 41 -1.17 -11.46 -3.56
C MET A 41 -1.77 -10.28 -4.33
N THR A 42 -2.79 -10.51 -5.15
CA THR A 42 -3.49 -9.45 -5.88
C THR A 42 -4.17 -8.46 -4.94
N SER A 43 -4.86 -8.93 -3.89
CA SER A 43 -5.53 -8.04 -2.94
C SER A 43 -4.53 -7.18 -2.16
N MET A 44 -3.38 -7.73 -1.76
CA MET A 44 -2.31 -6.98 -1.12
C MET A 44 -1.69 -5.94 -2.07
N GLY A 45 -1.46 -6.30 -3.34
CA GLY A 45 -0.98 -5.37 -4.36
C GLY A 45 -1.96 -4.22 -4.61
N LEU A 46 -3.26 -4.51 -4.68
CA LEU A 46 -4.31 -3.50 -4.80
C LEU A 46 -4.38 -2.59 -3.57
N PHE A 47 -4.23 -3.14 -2.37
CA PHE A 47 -4.16 -2.34 -1.15
C PHE A 47 -2.97 -1.37 -1.17
N CYS A 48 -1.78 -1.85 -1.58
CA CYS A 48 -0.61 -0.98 -1.74
C CYS A 48 -0.85 0.11 -2.79
N LEU A 49 -1.49 -0.22 -3.92
CA LEU A 49 -1.85 0.76 -4.95
C LEU A 49 -2.80 1.83 -4.40
N LEU A 50 -3.84 1.45 -3.66
CA LEU A 50 -4.78 2.38 -3.04
C LEU A 50 -4.09 3.31 -2.06
N LEU A 51 -3.15 2.81 -1.26
CA LEU A 51 -2.36 3.64 -0.35
C LEU A 51 -1.46 4.63 -1.08
N VAL A 52 -0.84 4.22 -2.19
CA VAL A 52 -0.03 5.11 -3.02
C VAL A 52 -0.90 6.20 -3.64
N VAL A 53 -2.07 5.85 -4.20
CA VAL A 53 -3.02 6.82 -4.75
C VAL A 53 -3.49 7.80 -3.67
N PHE A 54 -3.86 7.30 -2.50
CA PHE A 54 -4.23 8.13 -1.35
C PHE A 54 -3.10 9.09 -0.97
N TYR A 55 -1.86 8.61 -0.88
CA TYR A 55 -0.70 9.43 -0.56
C TYR A 55 -0.48 10.57 -1.56
N TYR A 56 -0.64 10.29 -2.86
CA TYR A 56 -0.57 11.32 -3.90
C TYR A 56 -1.75 12.30 -3.82
N TRP A 57 -2.96 11.82 -3.54
CA TRP A 57 -4.16 12.66 -3.42
C TRP A 57 -4.07 13.65 -2.25
N VAL A 58 -3.50 13.22 -1.12
CA VAL A 58 -3.27 14.09 0.05
C VAL A 58 -2.18 15.16 -0.22
N GLY A 59 -1.36 14.97 -1.25
CA GLY A 59 -0.32 15.92 -1.64
C GLY A 59 1.02 15.67 -0.95
N GLY A 60 1.32 14.41 -0.61
CA GLY A 60 2.63 13.99 -0.15
C GLY A 60 2.88 14.05 1.36
N PRO A 61 4.14 13.91 1.79
CA PRO A 61 4.48 13.49 3.15
C PRO A 61 4.16 14.54 4.21
N GLU A 62 4.18 15.83 3.85
CA GLU A 62 3.99 16.94 4.78
C GLU A 62 2.53 17.12 5.20
N LYS A 63 1.59 16.72 4.33
CA LYS A 63 0.15 16.87 4.55
C LYS A 63 -0.49 15.61 5.15
N VAL A 64 0.13 14.44 4.97
CA VAL A 64 -0.38 13.16 5.48
C VAL A 64 -0.44 13.13 7.00
N GLY A 65 0.59 13.60 7.71
CA GLY A 65 0.62 13.64 9.17
C GLY A 65 -0.54 14.46 9.77
N PRO A 66 -0.67 15.75 9.41
CA PRO A 66 -1.77 16.60 9.88
C PRO A 66 -3.15 16.10 9.47
N PHE A 67 -3.28 15.53 8.26
CA PHE A 67 -4.54 14.96 7.78
C PHE A 67 -5.04 13.82 8.68
N ILE A 68 -4.14 12.90 9.06
CA ILE A 68 -4.47 11.77 9.94
C ILE A 68 -4.81 12.26 11.35
N GLN A 69 -4.07 13.25 11.86
CA GLN A 69 -4.37 13.85 13.17
C GLN A 69 -5.76 14.51 13.20
N LYS A 70 -6.15 15.18 12.10
CA LYS A 70 -7.49 15.78 11.95
C LYS A 70 -8.60 14.75 11.77
N LEU A 71 -8.31 13.57 11.22
CA LEU A 71 -9.29 12.50 11.06
C LEU A 71 -9.58 11.74 12.36
N LEU A 72 -8.60 11.70 13.27
CA LEU A 72 -8.68 10.99 14.55
C LEU A 72 -9.30 11.82 15.70
N HIS A 73 -9.48 13.13 15.49
CA HIS A 73 -10.13 14.07 16.41
C HIS A 73 -11.47 14.53 15.82
#